data_AF-A0A644UY37-F1
#
_entry.id   AF-A0A644UY37-F1
#
_cell.length_a   1.000
_cell.length_b   1.000
_cell.length_c   1.000
_cell.angle_alpha   90.00
_cell.angle_beta   90.00
_cell.angle_gamma   90.00
#
_symmetry.space_group_name_H-M   'P 1'
#
loop_
_entity.id
_entity.type
_entity.pdbx_description
1 polymer ?
#
loop_
_entity_poly.entity_id
_entity_poly.type
_entity_poly.pdbx_seq_one_letter_code
_entity_poly.pdbx_strand_id
1 'polypeptide(L)'
;MNLLEDLKDYLGFAVAGNFANHLGEAGEADEFSVIQTTEKDAPKGLFPFYIKNHNSFLGTYPICDEIILTHGREEDNLQIEAEVALICDFVYENEKVIDIIPRYFAAFNDCSLRVQDGNKLSCKKNWGEKTKGISQDIIEIDNFTEKGILSKYHISSFIKRDGIVYDYGTTSAVKSYSYFFEKLKDWMVEKINTQEDCGPLEELGQFLKDAHKAKGILIAAGATAYTDFGKKNFLKKGDEIFVYVYNARAHSFNDIMNDMCGVDTYLGQCSKLHQIVQ
;
A
#
# COMPACT_ATOMS: atom_id res chain seq x y z
N MET A 1 13.87 17.65 -1.80
CA MET A 1 13.62 16.41 -2.56
C MET A 1 12.13 16.41 -2.87
N ASN A 2 11.73 16.22 -4.13
CA ASN A 2 10.31 16.11 -4.47
C ASN A 2 10.01 14.61 -4.58
N LEU A 3 9.49 14.03 -3.50
CA LEU A 3 9.30 12.58 -3.39
C LEU A 3 8.48 12.03 -4.56
N LEU A 4 7.40 12.72 -4.95
CA LEU A 4 6.54 12.26 -6.04
C LEU A 4 7.25 12.27 -7.39
N GLU A 5 8.13 13.22 -7.65
CA GLU A 5 8.93 13.21 -8.88
C GLU A 5 10.01 12.13 -8.83
N ASP A 6 10.62 11.90 -7.67
CA ASP A 6 11.64 10.86 -7.51
C ASP A 6 11.05 9.45 -7.69
N LEU A 7 9.85 9.20 -7.16
CA LEU A 7 9.16 7.91 -7.25
C LEU A 7 8.70 7.52 -8.67
N LYS A 8 8.67 8.45 -9.64
CA LYS A 8 8.46 8.11 -11.05
C LYS A 8 9.58 7.25 -11.64
N ASP A 9 10.75 7.26 -11.01
CA ASP A 9 11.90 6.43 -11.40
C ASP A 9 11.99 5.11 -10.60
N TYR A 10 10.99 4.78 -9.78
CA TYR A 10 10.93 3.55 -8.98
C TYR A 10 10.02 2.51 -9.65
N LEU A 11 10.28 1.24 -9.36
CA LEU A 11 9.31 0.17 -9.62
C LEU A 11 8.27 0.15 -8.48
N GLY A 12 6.98 0.10 -8.81
CA GLY A 12 5.90 0.06 -7.83
C GLY A 12 5.26 -1.31 -7.74
N PHE A 13 5.38 -1.97 -6.59
CA PHE A 13 4.76 -3.27 -6.30
C PHE A 13 3.99 -3.27 -4.99
N ALA A 14 2.99 -4.13 -4.88
CA ALA A 14 2.21 -4.28 -3.67
C ALA A 14 2.04 -5.76 -3.29
N VAL A 15 1.91 -6.01 -1.98
CA VAL A 15 1.82 -7.36 -1.40
C VAL A 15 0.36 -7.74 -1.18
N ALA A 16 -0.13 -8.74 -1.91
CA ALA A 16 -1.50 -9.22 -1.76
C ALA A 16 -1.64 -10.14 -0.54
N GLY A 17 -2.60 -9.84 0.34
CA GLY A 17 -3.01 -10.71 1.45
C GLY A 17 -2.04 -10.78 2.63
N ASN A 18 -1.27 -9.73 2.90
CA ASN A 18 -0.33 -9.67 4.03
C ASN A 18 -0.98 -9.32 5.40
N PHE A 19 -2.31 -9.36 5.47
CA PHE A 19 -3.05 -9.13 6.70
C PHE A 19 -4.21 -10.11 6.80
N ALA A 20 -4.43 -10.66 7.98
CA ALA A 20 -5.45 -11.69 8.20
C ALA A 20 -6.84 -11.19 7.77
N ASN A 21 -7.58 -12.05 7.07
CA ASN A 21 -8.95 -11.83 6.59
C ASN A 21 -9.16 -10.71 5.54
N HIS A 22 -8.18 -9.85 5.27
CA HIS A 22 -8.37 -8.70 4.38
C HIS A 22 -8.91 -9.09 3.00
N LEU A 23 -8.35 -10.12 2.35
CA LEU A 23 -8.81 -10.57 1.03
C LEU A 23 -10.29 -10.99 1.01
N GLY A 24 -10.79 -11.57 2.10
CA GLY A 24 -12.21 -11.92 2.22
C GLY A 24 -13.09 -10.68 2.36
N GLU A 25 -12.62 -9.68 3.10
CA GLU A 25 -13.33 -8.41 3.32
C GLU A 25 -13.34 -7.52 2.08
N ALA A 26 -12.29 -7.60 1.26
CA ALA A 26 -12.18 -6.95 -0.04
C ALA A 26 -12.98 -7.65 -1.16
N GLY A 27 -13.55 -8.84 -0.88
CA GLY A 27 -14.26 -9.64 -1.90
C GLY A 27 -13.33 -10.27 -2.93
N GLU A 28 -12.06 -10.49 -2.62
CA GLU A 28 -11.04 -11.02 -3.54
C GLU A 28 -10.71 -12.50 -3.25
N ALA A 29 -11.17 -13.06 -2.13
CA ALA A 29 -10.78 -14.41 -1.68
C ALA A 29 -10.94 -15.52 -2.73
N ASP A 30 -12.00 -15.48 -3.54
CA ASP A 30 -12.26 -16.51 -4.55
C ASP A 30 -11.23 -16.48 -5.69
N GLU A 31 -10.80 -15.30 -6.13
CA GLU A 31 -9.77 -15.13 -7.17
C GLU A 31 -8.41 -15.71 -6.69
N PHE A 32 -8.15 -15.65 -5.39
CA PHE A 32 -6.93 -16.16 -4.76
C PHE A 32 -6.98 -17.64 -4.37
N SER A 33 -8.11 -18.33 -4.58
CA SER A 33 -8.28 -19.75 -4.18
C SER A 33 -7.31 -20.72 -4.86
N VAL A 34 -6.83 -20.37 -6.05
CA VAL A 34 -5.87 -21.17 -6.84
C VAL A 34 -4.42 -21.01 -6.37
N ILE A 35 -4.14 -20.01 -5.54
CA ILE A 35 -2.79 -19.69 -5.10
C ILE A 35 -2.42 -20.51 -3.88
N GLN A 36 -1.38 -21.33 -4.03
CA GLN A 36 -0.83 -22.15 -2.96
C GLN A 36 0.19 -21.35 -2.15
N THR A 37 0.05 -21.40 -0.82
CA THR A 37 0.99 -20.78 0.12
C THR A 37 1.65 -21.81 1.02
N THR A 38 2.88 -21.55 1.44
CA THR A 38 3.65 -22.43 2.34
C THR A 38 3.07 -22.47 3.75
N GLU A 39 2.45 -21.38 4.19
CA GLU A 39 1.78 -21.23 5.49
C GLU A 39 0.37 -20.65 5.28
N LYS A 40 -0.51 -20.86 6.27
CA LYS A 40 -1.91 -20.44 6.22
C LYS A 40 -2.05 -18.92 6.00
N ASP A 41 -1.29 -18.14 6.76
CA ASP A 41 -1.42 -16.69 6.81
C ASP A 41 -0.38 -15.97 5.92
N ALA A 42 0.39 -16.72 5.12
CA ALA A 42 1.37 -16.14 4.22
C ALA A 42 0.68 -15.28 3.14
N PRO A 43 1.32 -14.17 2.70
CA PRO A 43 0.83 -13.40 1.58
C PRO A 43 0.70 -14.27 0.32
N LYS A 44 -0.22 -13.87 -0.55
CA LYS A 44 -0.55 -14.64 -1.76
C LYS A 44 0.40 -14.36 -2.91
N GLY A 45 0.96 -13.16 -2.98
CA GLY A 45 1.95 -12.81 -3.99
C GLY A 45 2.15 -11.30 -4.10
N LEU A 46 2.96 -10.90 -5.07
CA LEU A 46 3.20 -9.49 -5.40
C LEU A 46 2.50 -9.15 -6.71
N PHE A 47 2.09 -7.90 -6.87
CA PHE A 47 1.59 -7.40 -8.17
C PHE A 47 2.19 -6.03 -8.46
N PRO A 48 2.47 -5.70 -9.72
CA PRO A 48 2.91 -4.36 -10.10
C PRO A 48 1.71 -3.40 -10.04
N PHE A 49 1.93 -2.21 -9.49
CA PHE A 49 1.00 -1.10 -9.68
C PHE A 49 1.57 0.01 -10.56
N TYR A 50 2.90 0.06 -10.74
CA TYR A 50 3.54 1.05 -11.60
C TYR A 50 4.88 0.55 -12.14
N ILE A 51 5.06 0.63 -13.46
CA ILE A 51 6.31 0.32 -14.15
C ILE A 51 6.55 1.43 -15.18
N LYS A 52 7.56 2.25 -14.94
CA LYS A 52 7.90 3.39 -15.80
C LYS A 52 8.04 2.96 -17.26
N ASN A 53 7.40 3.70 -18.17
CA ASN A 53 7.42 3.49 -19.62
C ASN A 53 6.84 2.14 -20.09
N HIS A 54 6.11 1.41 -19.24
CA HIS A 54 5.41 0.21 -19.69
C HIS A 54 4.31 0.57 -20.71
N ASN A 55 4.10 -0.27 -21.72
CA ASN A 55 3.17 0.00 -22.83
C ASN A 55 1.68 -0.23 -22.48
N SER A 56 1.36 -0.48 -21.21
CA SER A 56 0.00 -0.68 -20.70
C SER A 56 -0.35 0.39 -19.66
N PHE A 57 -1.49 0.25 -18.99
CA PHE A 57 -1.88 1.12 -17.86
C PHE A 57 -0.83 1.18 -16.74
N LEU A 58 0.02 0.15 -16.58
CA LEU A 58 1.13 0.15 -15.62
C LEU A 58 2.14 1.28 -15.87
N GLY A 59 2.20 1.83 -17.09
CA GLY A 59 3.03 2.99 -17.42
C GLY A 59 2.48 4.32 -16.92
N THR A 60 1.19 4.37 -16.54
CA THR A 60 0.54 5.57 -15.99
C THR A 60 0.92 5.73 -14.53
N TYR A 61 1.48 6.88 -14.15
CA TYR A 61 1.92 7.14 -12.79
C TYR A 61 0.71 7.39 -11.86
N PRO A 62 0.45 6.51 -10.87
CA PRO A 62 -0.80 6.55 -10.12
C PRO A 62 -0.74 7.36 -8.81
N ILE A 63 0.45 7.75 -8.34
CA ILE A 63 0.63 8.23 -6.96
C ILE A 63 0.40 9.74 -6.87
N CYS A 64 -0.42 10.17 -5.90
CA CYS A 64 -0.62 11.55 -5.51
C CYS A 64 -0.80 11.68 -4.00
N ASP A 65 -0.22 12.70 -3.39
CA ASP A 65 -0.31 12.96 -1.95
C ASP A 65 -1.60 13.66 -1.52
N GLU A 66 -2.28 14.35 -2.44
CA GLU A 66 -3.43 15.21 -2.10
C GLU A 66 -4.79 14.74 -2.65
N ILE A 67 -4.80 13.96 -3.74
CA ILE A 67 -6.03 13.68 -4.49
C ILE A 67 -6.13 12.20 -4.84
N ILE A 68 -7.34 11.66 -4.73
CA ILE A 68 -7.75 10.42 -5.42
C ILE A 68 -8.74 10.78 -6.53
N LEU A 69 -8.41 10.47 -7.78
CA LEU A 69 -9.31 10.66 -8.92
C LEU A 69 -10.15 9.40 -9.16
N THR A 70 -11.47 9.55 -9.19
CA THR A 70 -12.39 8.43 -9.43
C THR A 70 -12.37 7.97 -10.88
N HIS A 71 -12.02 8.86 -11.82
CA HIS A 71 -12.12 8.64 -13.27
C HIS A 71 -13.52 8.17 -13.72
N GLY A 72 -14.58 8.59 -13.01
CA GLY A 72 -15.95 8.19 -13.32
C GLY A 72 -16.28 6.73 -12.98
N ARG A 73 -15.49 6.11 -12.09
CA ARG A 73 -15.62 4.71 -11.67
C ARG A 73 -16.33 4.55 -10.33
N GLU A 74 -17.11 5.53 -9.86
CA GLU A 74 -17.76 5.52 -8.55
C GLU A 74 -18.64 4.28 -8.31
N GLU A 75 -19.27 3.79 -9.38
CA GLU A 75 -20.11 2.58 -9.37
C GLU A 75 -19.30 1.28 -9.18
N ASP A 76 -17.98 1.33 -9.35
CA ASP A 76 -17.07 0.19 -9.13
C ASP A 76 -16.58 0.10 -7.68
N ASN A 77 -17.27 0.79 -6.76
CA ASN A 77 -17.10 0.60 -5.32
C ASN A 77 -15.66 0.86 -4.85
N LEU A 78 -15.15 2.09 -5.05
CA LEU A 78 -13.79 2.47 -4.64
C LEU A 78 -13.61 2.33 -3.12
N GLN A 79 -12.49 1.74 -2.69
CA GLN A 79 -12.13 1.61 -1.28
C GLN A 79 -10.68 2.02 -1.01
N ILE A 80 -10.47 2.60 0.18
CA ILE A 80 -9.14 2.87 0.74
C ILE A 80 -8.50 1.55 1.11
N GLU A 81 -7.25 1.36 0.74
CA GLU A 81 -6.40 0.30 1.29
C GLU A 81 -5.24 0.94 2.03
N ALA A 82 -5.39 1.06 3.34
CA ALA A 82 -4.40 1.69 4.19
C ALA A 82 -3.23 0.75 4.42
N GLU A 83 -2.04 1.17 3.98
CA GLU A 83 -0.83 0.37 4.04
C GLU A 83 0.37 1.16 4.58
N VAL A 84 1.39 0.42 5.01
CA VAL A 84 2.75 0.96 5.15
C VAL A 84 3.47 0.82 3.82
N ALA A 85 3.86 1.94 3.21
CA ALA A 85 4.80 1.93 2.09
C ALA A 85 6.24 1.76 2.60
N LEU A 86 7.05 0.99 1.89
CA LEU A 86 8.49 0.89 2.05
C LEU A 86 9.18 1.44 0.80
N ILE A 87 10.04 2.43 0.98
CA ILE A 87 10.89 2.97 -0.08
C ILE A 87 12.25 2.26 0.05
N CYS A 88 12.59 1.45 -0.94
CA CYS A 88 13.70 0.52 -0.87
C CYS A 88 14.74 0.79 -1.95
N ASP A 89 16.02 0.63 -1.57
CA ASP A 89 17.03 0.25 -2.56
C ASP A 89 16.88 -1.25 -2.85
N PHE A 90 17.54 -1.74 -3.89
CA PHE A 90 17.66 -3.16 -4.16
C PHE A 90 19.01 -3.47 -4.79
N VAL A 91 19.45 -4.71 -4.65
CA VAL A 91 20.66 -5.22 -5.29
C VAL A 91 20.24 -6.12 -6.44
N TYR A 92 20.82 -5.89 -7.61
CA TYR A 92 20.43 -6.57 -8.85
C TYR A 92 21.66 -7.11 -9.57
N GLU A 93 21.71 -8.43 -9.74
CA GLU A 93 22.83 -9.15 -10.34
C GLU A 93 22.33 -10.28 -11.23
N ASN A 94 22.97 -10.46 -12.40
CA ASN A 94 22.64 -11.55 -13.33
C ASN A 94 21.14 -11.67 -13.63
N GLU A 95 20.51 -10.54 -13.90
CA GLU A 95 19.08 -10.40 -14.18
C GLU A 95 18.13 -10.75 -13.02
N LYS A 96 18.65 -10.81 -11.79
CA LYS A 96 17.88 -11.17 -10.58
C LYS A 96 18.01 -10.12 -9.50
N VAL A 97 16.94 -9.93 -8.73
CA VAL A 97 17.00 -9.17 -7.47
C VAL A 97 17.57 -10.08 -6.40
N ILE A 98 18.67 -9.70 -5.77
CA ILE A 98 19.33 -10.52 -4.73
C ILE A 98 19.10 -9.99 -3.32
N ASP A 99 18.75 -8.72 -3.17
CA ASP A 99 18.34 -8.14 -1.89
C ASP A 99 17.44 -6.92 -2.11
N ILE A 100 16.59 -6.64 -1.11
CA ILE A 100 15.76 -5.44 -1.04
C ILE A 100 16.10 -4.77 0.29
N ILE A 101 16.42 -3.48 0.25
CA ILE A 101 16.93 -2.75 1.43
C ILE A 101 15.96 -1.60 1.74
N PRO A 102 14.99 -1.81 2.66
CA PRO A 102 14.09 -0.75 3.10
C PRO A 102 14.86 0.40 3.74
N ARG A 103 14.68 1.62 3.20
CA ARG A 103 15.33 2.85 3.68
C ARG A 103 14.38 3.77 4.41
N TYR A 104 13.15 3.87 3.92
CA TYR A 104 12.13 4.72 4.51
C TYR A 104 10.79 4.00 4.54
N PHE A 105 9.90 4.45 5.42
CA PHE A 105 8.49 4.06 5.42
C PHE A 105 7.57 5.28 5.50
N ALA A 106 6.35 5.12 5.01
CA ALA A 106 5.33 6.16 5.02
C ALA A 106 3.91 5.57 5.03
N ALA A 107 2.93 6.40 5.39
CA ALA A 107 1.52 6.08 5.17
C ALA A 107 1.22 6.01 3.67
N PHE A 108 0.49 4.98 3.26
CA PHE A 108 0.14 4.72 1.87
C PHE A 108 -1.34 4.36 1.74
N ASN A 109 -1.92 4.73 0.60
CA ASN A 109 -3.27 4.35 0.20
C ASN A 109 -3.20 3.62 -1.13
N ASP A 110 -3.33 2.29 -1.10
CA ASP A 110 -3.41 1.43 -2.28
C ASP A 110 -4.85 1.38 -2.83
N CYS A 111 -5.48 2.54 -3.00
CA CYS A 111 -6.91 2.65 -3.32
C CYS A 111 -7.28 1.73 -4.49
N SER A 112 -8.47 1.14 -4.40
CA SER A 112 -8.82 -0.07 -5.13
C SER A 112 -10.28 -0.05 -5.60
N LEU A 113 -10.51 -0.59 -6.80
CA LEU A 113 -11.85 -0.89 -7.34
C LEU A 113 -12.30 -2.28 -6.86
N ARG A 114 -13.55 -2.40 -6.40
CA ARG A 114 -14.12 -3.68 -5.93
C ARG A 114 -14.96 -4.33 -7.02
N VAL A 115 -14.28 -4.67 -8.09
CA VAL A 115 -14.84 -5.38 -9.25
C VAL A 115 -14.33 -6.82 -9.31
N GLN A 116 -15.21 -7.74 -9.68
CA GLN A 116 -14.90 -9.15 -9.94
C GLN A 116 -15.10 -9.44 -11.42
N ASP A 117 -14.09 -9.14 -12.22
CA ASP A 117 -14.13 -9.24 -13.69
C ASP A 117 -13.15 -10.28 -14.24
N GLY A 118 -12.44 -11.00 -13.36
CA GLY A 118 -11.45 -12.01 -13.73
C GLY A 118 -10.14 -11.45 -14.30
N ASN A 119 -9.98 -10.12 -14.31
CA ASN A 119 -8.73 -9.48 -14.72
C ASN A 119 -7.67 -9.55 -13.63
N LYS A 120 -6.42 -9.20 -13.99
CA LYS A 120 -5.31 -9.10 -13.04
C LYS A 120 -5.61 -8.05 -11.98
N LEU A 121 -5.11 -8.29 -10.76
CA LEU A 121 -5.34 -7.43 -9.61
C LEU A 121 -4.86 -6.00 -9.91
N SER A 122 -3.72 -5.85 -10.59
CA SER A 122 -3.16 -4.55 -10.96
C SER A 122 -4.15 -3.63 -11.71
N CYS A 123 -5.07 -4.18 -12.52
CA CYS A 123 -6.11 -3.41 -13.22
C CYS A 123 -7.08 -2.72 -12.26
N LYS A 124 -7.29 -3.30 -11.06
CA LYS A 124 -8.14 -2.76 -10.01
C LYS A 124 -7.42 -1.71 -9.16
N LYS A 125 -6.10 -1.61 -9.33
CA LYS A 125 -5.18 -0.84 -8.48
C LYS A 125 -4.67 0.39 -9.22
N ASN A 126 -4.41 0.28 -10.51
CA ASN A 126 -4.02 1.40 -11.36
C ASN A 126 -5.01 1.54 -12.52
N TRP A 127 -6.05 2.36 -12.31
CA TRP A 127 -7.03 2.72 -13.34
C TRP A 127 -6.79 4.12 -13.93
N GLY A 128 -5.62 4.73 -13.67
CA GLY A 128 -5.27 6.07 -14.12
C GLY A 128 -4.33 6.81 -13.18
N GLU A 129 -4.12 8.09 -13.47
CA GLU A 129 -3.35 8.99 -12.62
C GLU A 129 -4.07 9.25 -11.29
N LYS A 130 -3.31 9.49 -10.21
CA LYS A 130 -3.85 9.83 -8.89
C LYS A 130 -4.86 8.82 -8.35
N THR A 131 -4.57 7.54 -8.54
CA THR A 131 -5.38 6.42 -8.04
C THR A 131 -4.81 5.83 -6.76
N LYS A 132 -3.63 6.29 -6.32
CA LYS A 132 -2.94 5.88 -5.09
C LYS A 132 -2.39 7.08 -4.36
N GLY A 133 -1.99 6.89 -3.10
CA GLY A 133 -1.36 7.96 -2.34
C GLY A 133 -0.21 7.53 -1.45
N ILE A 134 0.72 8.46 -1.25
CA ILE A 134 1.82 8.32 -0.30
C ILE A 134 1.99 9.64 0.46
N SER A 135 2.22 9.54 1.77
CA SER A 135 2.57 10.70 2.58
C SER A 135 3.92 11.29 2.16
N GLN A 136 4.04 12.61 2.21
CA GLN A 136 5.31 13.31 2.05
C GLN A 136 6.17 13.25 3.33
N ASP A 137 5.59 12.87 4.47
CA ASP A 137 6.28 12.67 5.74
C ASP A 137 6.88 11.26 5.80
N ILE A 138 7.98 11.06 5.07
CA ILE A 138 8.73 9.80 5.07
C ILE A 138 9.61 9.69 6.32
N ILE A 139 9.73 8.49 6.88
CA ILE A 139 10.48 8.22 8.10
C ILE A 139 11.59 7.22 7.81
N GLU A 140 12.82 7.55 8.18
CA GLU A 140 13.99 6.70 7.97
C GLU A 140 13.91 5.41 8.80
N ILE A 141 14.26 4.28 8.17
CA ILE A 141 14.36 2.98 8.81
C ILE A 141 15.79 2.84 9.36
N ASP A 142 15.91 2.76 10.68
CA ASP A 142 17.18 2.50 11.35
C ASP A 142 17.62 1.03 11.22
N ASN A 143 16.67 0.12 11.35
CA ASN A 143 16.87 -1.32 11.31
C ASN A 143 15.55 -2.02 10.92
N PHE A 144 15.54 -2.78 9.83
CA PHE A 144 14.35 -3.48 9.36
C PHE A 144 14.11 -4.82 10.10
N THR A 145 14.07 -4.75 11.43
CA THR A 145 13.79 -5.87 12.34
C THR A 145 12.87 -5.40 13.47
N GLU A 146 12.38 -6.33 14.29
CA GLU A 146 11.58 -5.99 15.48
C GLU A 146 12.29 -5.07 16.48
N LYS A 147 13.62 -4.94 16.39
CA LYS A 147 14.41 -4.06 17.25
C LYS A 147 14.43 -2.61 16.75
N GLY A 148 14.11 -2.37 15.47
CA GLY A 148 14.11 -1.04 14.86
C GLY A 148 12.89 -0.21 15.23
N ILE A 149 12.88 1.06 14.81
CA ILE A 149 11.83 2.02 15.19
C ILE A 149 10.45 1.61 14.68
N LEU A 150 10.36 0.99 13.51
CA LEU A 150 9.10 0.65 12.83
C LEU A 150 8.23 -0.31 13.66
N SER A 151 8.85 -1.11 14.54
CA SER A 151 8.15 -1.98 15.49
C SER A 151 7.24 -1.25 16.49
N LYS A 152 7.43 0.06 16.67
CA LYS A 152 6.67 0.93 17.59
C LYS A 152 5.49 1.61 16.92
N TYR A 153 5.37 1.49 15.59
CA TYR A 153 4.37 2.21 14.82
C TYR A 153 3.09 1.43 14.70
N HIS A 154 1.98 2.16 14.71
CA HIS A 154 0.66 1.69 14.35
C HIS A 154 0.22 2.36 13.06
N ILE A 155 -0.66 1.69 12.34
CA ILE A 155 -1.37 2.21 11.18
C ILE A 155 -2.86 2.33 11.51
N SER A 156 -3.51 3.39 11.01
CA SER A 156 -4.96 3.61 11.13
C SER A 156 -5.46 4.43 9.96
N SER A 157 -6.71 4.23 9.54
CA SER A 157 -7.32 5.03 8.48
C SER A 157 -8.76 5.41 8.76
N PHE A 158 -9.14 6.55 8.21
CA PHE A 158 -10.41 7.21 8.46
C PHE A 158 -10.94 7.85 7.18
N ILE A 159 -12.25 8.01 7.12
CA ILE A 159 -12.93 8.89 6.16
C ILE A 159 -13.61 9.99 6.94
N LYS A 160 -13.50 11.23 6.46
CA LYS A 160 -14.38 12.31 6.86
C LYS A 160 -15.32 12.65 5.70
N ARG A 161 -16.62 12.53 5.98
CA ARG A 161 -17.70 12.77 5.02
C ARG A 161 -18.70 13.72 5.66
N ASP A 162 -19.00 14.81 4.96
CA ASP A 162 -19.93 15.86 5.44
C ASP A 162 -19.58 16.36 6.86
N GLY A 163 -18.28 16.43 7.17
CA GLY A 163 -17.76 16.87 8.47
C GLY A 163 -17.75 15.79 9.56
N ILE A 164 -18.22 14.57 9.29
CA ILE A 164 -18.24 13.46 10.24
C ILE A 164 -17.09 12.50 9.94
N VAL A 165 -16.28 12.19 10.96
CA VAL A 165 -15.17 11.23 10.88
C VAL A 165 -15.65 9.81 11.20
N TYR A 166 -15.24 8.85 10.37
CA TYR A 166 -15.51 7.43 10.51
C TYR A 166 -14.20 6.65 10.44
N ASP A 167 -14.01 5.72 11.38
CA ASP A 167 -12.94 4.73 11.29
C ASP A 167 -13.17 3.85 10.07
N TYR A 168 -12.15 3.71 9.20
CA TYR A 168 -12.27 2.95 7.96
C TYR A 168 -11.48 1.64 8.00
N GLY A 169 -10.20 1.72 8.36
CA GLY A 169 -9.33 0.58 8.64
C GLY A 169 -9.13 0.39 10.14
N THR A 170 -8.97 -0.85 10.56
CA THR A 170 -8.68 -1.20 11.96
C THR A 170 -7.30 -0.68 12.36
N THR A 171 -7.23 0.03 13.49
CA THR A 171 -5.94 0.46 14.04
C THR A 171 -5.11 -0.77 14.40
N SER A 172 -3.95 -0.92 13.78
CA SER A 172 -3.14 -2.13 13.87
C SER A 172 -1.67 -1.79 14.11
N ALA A 173 -0.97 -2.61 14.89
CA ALA A 173 0.47 -2.46 15.02
C ALA A 173 1.16 -2.91 13.73
N VAL A 174 2.17 -2.19 13.25
CA VAL A 174 2.90 -2.58 12.03
C VAL A 174 3.55 -3.96 12.15
N LYS A 175 3.89 -4.39 13.37
CA LYS A 175 4.38 -5.76 13.61
C LYS A 175 3.32 -6.86 13.52
N SER A 176 2.03 -6.53 13.33
CA SER A 176 0.95 -7.52 13.23
C SER A 176 0.62 -7.94 11.80
N TYR A 177 1.34 -7.40 10.81
CA TYR A 177 1.34 -7.96 9.46
C TYR A 177 1.77 -9.42 9.49
N SER A 178 1.18 -10.24 8.61
CA SER A 178 1.46 -11.68 8.59
C SER A 178 2.95 -11.95 8.35
N TYR A 179 3.50 -11.32 7.32
CA TYR A 179 4.92 -11.31 7.01
C TYR A 179 5.39 -9.86 7.15
N PHE A 180 6.41 -9.66 7.98
CA PHE A 180 7.06 -8.36 8.10
C PHE A 180 8.54 -8.51 8.42
N PHE A 181 9.29 -7.40 8.39
CA PHE A 181 10.74 -7.39 8.62
C PHE A 181 11.48 -8.37 7.69
N GLU A 182 12.48 -9.08 8.20
CA GLU A 182 13.28 -10.07 7.46
C GLU A 182 12.40 -11.09 6.72
N LYS A 183 11.32 -11.58 7.35
CA LYS A 183 10.42 -12.55 6.73
C LYS A 183 9.77 -12.03 5.46
N LEU A 184 9.30 -10.77 5.47
CA LEU A 184 8.71 -10.15 4.28
C LEU A 184 9.79 -9.87 3.23
N LYS A 185 10.95 -9.36 3.64
CA LYS A 185 12.07 -9.04 2.76
C LYS A 185 12.50 -10.27 1.94
N ASP A 186 12.79 -11.37 2.65
CA ASP A 186 13.28 -12.60 2.03
C ASP A 186 12.20 -13.21 1.11
N TRP A 187 10.94 -13.16 1.55
CA TRP A 187 9.81 -13.62 0.74
C TRP A 187 9.61 -12.77 -0.52
N MET A 188 9.75 -11.43 -0.44
CA MET A 188 9.64 -10.57 -1.62
C MET A 188 10.76 -10.87 -2.63
N VAL A 189 11.99 -11.05 -2.17
CA VAL A 189 13.12 -11.44 -3.04
C VAL A 189 12.83 -12.79 -3.71
N GLU A 190 12.33 -13.77 -2.98
CA GLU A 190 11.90 -15.05 -3.58
C GLU A 190 10.83 -14.83 -4.65
N LYS A 191 9.73 -14.14 -4.34
CA LYS A 191 8.60 -13.97 -5.25
C LYS A 191 8.91 -13.15 -6.48
N ILE A 192 9.64 -12.05 -6.33
CA ILE A 192 10.10 -11.25 -7.47
C ILE A 192 10.83 -12.12 -8.50
N ASN A 193 11.63 -13.09 -8.07
CA ASN A 193 12.41 -13.95 -8.98
C ASN A 193 11.68 -15.22 -9.44
N THR A 194 10.57 -15.61 -8.83
CA THR A 194 9.97 -16.95 -9.03
C THR A 194 8.47 -16.95 -9.29
N GLN A 195 7.77 -15.83 -9.09
CA GLN A 195 6.33 -15.79 -9.27
C GLN A 195 5.97 -15.87 -10.76
N GLU A 196 5.24 -16.92 -11.11
CA GLU A 196 4.65 -17.13 -12.43
C GLU A 196 3.25 -16.51 -12.52
N ASP A 197 2.72 -16.40 -13.75
CA ASP A 197 1.35 -15.94 -13.97
C ASP A 197 0.36 -16.95 -13.37
N CYS A 198 -0.45 -16.49 -12.41
CA CYS A 198 -1.40 -17.35 -11.74
C CYS A 198 -2.60 -16.55 -11.20
N GLY A 199 -3.80 -16.86 -11.69
CA GLY A 199 -5.04 -16.21 -11.27
C GLY A 199 -4.93 -14.68 -11.39
N PRO A 200 -5.13 -13.92 -10.29
CA PRO A 200 -5.10 -12.46 -10.30
C PRO A 200 -3.68 -11.88 -10.37
N LEU A 201 -2.63 -12.70 -10.29
CA LEU A 201 -1.23 -12.26 -10.24
C LEU A 201 -0.54 -12.44 -11.59
N GLU A 202 0.32 -11.49 -11.92
CA GLU A 202 1.23 -11.52 -13.06
C GLU A 202 2.50 -12.32 -12.77
N GLU A 203 3.10 -12.84 -13.85
CA GLU A 203 4.52 -13.23 -13.84
C GLU A 203 5.37 -11.98 -13.62
N LEU A 204 6.33 -12.01 -12.67
CA LEU A 204 7.04 -10.79 -12.25
C LEU A 204 8.36 -10.56 -12.97
N GLY A 205 9.03 -11.61 -13.42
CA GLY A 205 10.33 -11.54 -14.09
C GLY A 205 10.30 -10.68 -15.34
N GLN A 206 9.17 -10.60 -16.06
CA GLN A 206 9.01 -9.69 -17.20
C GLN A 206 9.24 -8.21 -16.84
N PHE A 207 8.91 -7.78 -15.62
CA PHE A 207 9.06 -6.40 -15.17
C PHE A 207 10.48 -6.08 -14.69
N LEU A 208 11.31 -7.11 -14.50
CA LEU A 208 12.66 -6.96 -13.95
C LEU A 208 13.74 -6.82 -15.00
N LYS A 209 13.46 -7.08 -16.28
CA LYS A 209 14.45 -7.02 -17.38
C LYS A 209 15.22 -5.70 -17.41
N ASP A 210 14.53 -4.61 -17.10
CA ASP A 210 15.08 -3.26 -17.06
C ASP A 210 15.17 -2.70 -15.64
N ALA A 211 15.08 -3.54 -14.60
CA ALA A 211 15.11 -3.10 -13.21
C ALA A 211 16.38 -2.30 -12.90
N HIS A 212 17.52 -2.63 -13.50
CA HIS A 212 18.79 -1.89 -13.36
C HIS A 212 18.71 -0.40 -13.73
N LYS A 213 17.64 0.05 -14.41
CA LYS A 213 17.39 1.46 -14.74
C LYS A 213 16.56 2.19 -13.68
N ALA A 214 15.91 1.45 -12.77
CA ALA A 214 15.12 2.02 -11.69
C ALA A 214 16.04 2.52 -10.55
N LYS A 215 15.64 3.61 -9.90
CA LYS A 215 16.35 4.14 -8.73
C LYS A 215 16.14 3.26 -7.48
N GLY A 216 15.02 2.54 -7.42
CA GLY A 216 14.63 1.73 -6.27
C GLY A 216 13.31 1.00 -6.52
N ILE A 217 12.78 0.41 -5.45
CA ILE A 217 11.46 -0.24 -5.45
C ILE A 217 10.60 0.40 -4.35
N LEU A 218 9.40 0.82 -4.70
CA LEU A 218 8.35 1.21 -3.76
C LEU A 218 7.43 0.01 -3.53
N ILE A 219 7.35 -0.44 -2.28
CA ILE A 219 6.51 -1.56 -1.86
C ILE A 219 5.34 -1.04 -1.04
N ALA A 220 4.11 -1.36 -1.45
CA ALA A 220 2.94 -1.28 -0.57
C ALA A 220 2.81 -2.63 0.17
N ALA A 221 2.96 -2.62 1.51
CA ALA A 221 3.18 -3.84 2.28
C ALA A 221 1.93 -4.69 2.53
N GLY A 222 0.75 -4.25 2.07
CA GLY A 222 -0.55 -4.86 2.25
C GLY A 222 -1.47 -4.02 3.13
N ALA A 223 -2.77 -4.18 2.90
CA ALA A 223 -3.80 -3.40 3.58
C ALA A 223 -4.26 -4.02 4.89
N THR A 224 -4.56 -3.18 5.88
CA THR A 224 -5.17 -3.62 7.15
C THR A 224 -6.62 -4.08 6.97
N ALA A 225 -7.14 -4.85 7.92
CA ALA A 225 -8.56 -5.22 7.95
C ALA A 225 -9.48 -3.99 8.08
N TYR A 226 -10.67 -4.07 7.50
CA TYR A 226 -11.68 -3.01 7.56
C TYR A 226 -12.46 -3.00 8.87
N THR A 227 -12.89 -1.81 9.28
CA THR A 227 -13.97 -1.69 10.27
C THR A 227 -15.32 -2.10 9.66
N ASP A 228 -16.35 -2.25 10.50
CA ASP A 228 -17.72 -2.48 10.01
C ASP A 228 -18.22 -1.37 9.08
N PHE A 229 -17.75 -0.14 9.28
CA PHE A 229 -18.05 0.97 8.37
C PHE A 229 -17.33 0.78 7.04
N GLY A 230 -16.02 0.51 7.06
CA GLY A 230 -15.21 0.32 5.85
C GLY A 230 -15.73 -0.80 4.93
N LYS A 231 -16.20 -1.90 5.53
CA LYS A 231 -16.80 -3.04 4.80
C LYS A 231 -18.07 -2.69 4.02
N LYS A 232 -18.78 -1.64 4.44
CA LYS A 232 -20.14 -1.32 3.95
C LYS A 232 -20.22 0.00 3.20
N ASN A 233 -19.13 0.76 3.16
CA ASN A 233 -19.12 2.12 2.62
C ASN A 233 -17.96 2.31 1.64
N PHE A 234 -18.31 2.72 0.44
CA PHE A 234 -17.39 3.07 -0.64
C PHE A 234 -17.15 4.57 -0.71
N LEU A 235 -16.04 4.95 -1.33
CA LEU A 235 -15.63 6.34 -1.51
C LEU A 235 -16.62 7.12 -2.39
N LYS A 236 -16.81 8.38 -2.04
CA LYS A 236 -17.61 9.36 -2.79
C LYS A 236 -16.77 10.61 -3.02
N LYS A 237 -17.06 11.33 -4.10
CA LYS A 237 -16.45 12.65 -4.33
C LYS A 237 -16.71 13.57 -3.15
N GLY A 238 -15.68 14.29 -2.73
CA GLY A 238 -15.70 15.15 -1.56
C GLY A 238 -15.37 14.45 -0.24
N ASP A 239 -15.22 13.12 -0.22
CA ASP A 239 -14.66 12.45 0.95
C ASP A 239 -13.20 12.90 1.19
N GLU A 240 -12.87 13.17 2.45
CA GLU A 240 -11.50 13.33 2.91
C GLU A 240 -11.02 11.98 3.46
N ILE A 241 -9.90 11.50 2.96
CA ILE A 241 -9.24 10.24 3.34
C ILE A 241 -8.07 10.58 4.24
N PHE A 242 -7.97 9.92 5.39
CA PHE A 242 -6.80 10.02 6.25
C PHE A 242 -6.18 8.64 6.46
N VAL A 243 -4.88 8.53 6.24
CA VAL A 243 -4.07 7.36 6.63
C VAL A 243 -2.92 7.85 7.50
N TYR A 244 -2.79 7.28 8.69
CA TYR A 244 -1.72 7.59 9.63
C TYR A 244 -0.85 6.36 9.85
N VAL A 245 0.46 6.55 9.84
CA VAL A 245 1.45 5.62 10.37
C VAL A 245 2.24 6.34 11.45
N TYR A 246 1.95 6.06 12.72
CA TYR A 246 2.43 6.86 13.85
C TYR A 246 3.02 6.01 14.96
N ASN A 247 4.01 6.55 15.67
CA ASN A 247 4.55 5.91 16.86
C ASN A 247 3.51 5.95 17.99
N ALA A 248 2.90 4.81 18.29
CA ALA A 248 1.83 4.69 19.29
C ALA A 248 2.31 4.86 20.74
N ARG A 249 3.62 5.03 20.96
CA ARG A 249 4.19 5.45 22.26
C ARG A 249 4.30 6.96 22.39
N ALA A 250 4.26 7.68 21.26
CA ALA A 250 4.35 9.13 21.22
C ALA A 250 2.97 9.79 21.10
N HIS A 251 2.03 9.15 20.40
CA HIS A 251 0.68 9.68 20.15
C HIS A 251 -0.39 8.70 20.59
N SER A 252 -1.45 9.27 21.15
CA SER A 252 -2.71 8.59 21.45
C SER A 252 -3.68 8.67 20.28
N PHE A 253 -4.72 7.84 20.31
CA PHE A 253 -5.84 7.96 19.38
C PHE A 253 -6.51 9.35 19.40
N ASN A 254 -6.56 9.99 20.58
CA ASN A 254 -7.14 11.33 20.70
C ASN A 254 -6.31 12.39 19.97
N ASP A 255 -4.97 12.26 19.92
CA ASP A 255 -4.11 13.18 19.19
C ASP A 255 -4.39 13.09 17.68
N ILE A 256 -4.56 11.86 17.16
CA ILE A 256 -4.93 11.61 15.76
C ILE A 256 -6.33 12.17 15.45
N MET A 257 -7.29 12.00 16.37
CA MET A 257 -8.65 12.53 16.21
C MET A 257 -8.68 14.07 16.22
N ASN A 258 -7.89 14.70 17.09
CA ASN A 258 -7.77 16.16 17.17
C ASN A 258 -7.23 16.75 15.87
N ASP A 259 -6.20 16.12 15.28
CA ASP A 259 -5.62 16.52 14.01
C ASP A 259 -6.64 16.45 12.85
N MET A 260 -7.43 15.38 12.75
CA MET A 260 -8.50 15.27 11.74
C MET A 260 -9.63 16.29 11.93
N CYS A 261 -9.84 16.74 13.18
CA CYS A 261 -10.81 17.79 13.52
C CYS A 261 -10.27 19.21 13.29
N GLY A 262 -9.04 19.37 12.79
CA GLY A 262 -8.44 20.67 12.50
C GLY A 262 -7.89 21.40 13.72
N VAL A 263 -7.66 20.68 14.83
CA VAL A 263 -6.92 21.22 15.98
C VAL A 263 -5.44 21.25 15.62
N ASP A 264 -4.77 22.38 15.83
CA ASP A 264 -3.32 22.53 15.63
C ASP A 264 -2.55 21.59 16.59
N THR A 265 -2.28 20.38 16.10
CA THR A 265 -1.69 19.27 16.85
C THR A 265 -0.39 18.88 16.18
N TYR A 266 0.73 19.05 16.88
CA TYR A 266 2.02 18.63 16.35
C TYR A 266 2.19 17.10 16.45
N LEU A 267 2.10 16.40 15.31
CA LEU A 267 2.28 14.95 15.22
C LEU A 267 3.71 14.56 14.79
N GLY A 268 4.71 14.79 15.65
CA GLY A 268 6.09 14.32 15.37
C GLY A 268 6.22 12.79 15.40
N GLN A 269 7.08 12.15 14.60
CA GLN A 269 7.10 10.66 14.47
C GLN A 269 5.77 10.08 13.94
N CYS A 270 5.12 10.82 13.04
CA CYS A 270 3.92 10.41 12.34
C CYS A 270 4.12 10.66 10.84
N SER A 271 3.71 9.68 10.03
CA SER A 271 3.52 9.85 8.60
C SER A 271 2.02 9.99 8.35
N LYS A 272 1.59 11.14 7.84
CA LYS A 272 0.17 11.45 7.58
C LYS A 272 -0.06 11.59 6.09
N LEU A 273 -1.01 10.83 5.58
CA LEU A 273 -1.55 11.00 4.24
C LEU A 273 -2.98 11.55 4.35
N HIS A 274 -3.24 12.70 3.75
CA HIS A 274 -4.55 13.30 3.66
C HIS A 274 -4.90 13.56 2.19
N GLN A 275 -5.93 12.88 1.68
CA GLN A 275 -6.34 12.99 0.29
C GLN A 275 -7.81 13.37 0.17
N ILE A 276 -8.18 14.08 -0.90
CA ILE A 276 -9.57 14.39 -1.25
C ILE A 276 -9.97 13.57 -2.48
N VAL A 277 -11.15 12.94 -2.43
CA VAL A 277 -11.70 12.20 -3.57
C VAL A 277 -12.36 13.16 -4.56
N GLN A 278 -11.98 13.07 -5.85
CA GLN A 278 -12.40 13.98 -6.93
C GLN A 278 -12.86 13.28 -8.19
#